data_AF-A0A9E4YY06-F1
#
_entry.id   AF-A0A9E4YY06-F1
#
_cell.length_a   1.000
_cell.length_b   1.000
_cell.length_c   1.000
_cell.angle_alpha   90.00
_cell.angle_beta   90.00
_cell.angle_gamma   90.00
#
_symmetry.space_group_name_H-M   'P 1'
#
loop_
_entity.id
_entity.type
_entity.pdbx_description
1 polymer ?
#
loop_
_entity_poly.entity_id
_entity_poly.type
_entity_poly.pdbx_seq_one_letter_code
_entity_poly.pdbx_strand_id
1 'polypeptide(L)'
;VPNKEASMSKVFGSEAVQHVTKTGMEILGMYGILNRDEKWAPLKGRMQENWMSAFSGTIAAGTSEVQRNIIASRGLGLPRG
;
A
#
# COMPACT_ATOMS: atom_id res chain seq x y z
N VAL A 1 6.27 12.10 20.30
CA VAL A 1 4.91 11.49 20.23
C VAL A 1 4.67 11.08 18.78
N PRO A 2 4.22 9.85 18.46
CA PRO A 2 3.91 9.48 17.08
C PRO A 2 2.83 10.42 16.55
N ASN A 3 3.20 11.30 15.62
CA ASN A 3 2.34 12.34 15.06
C ASN A 3 1.23 11.69 14.24
N LYS A 4 -0.02 12.14 14.43
CA LYS A 4 -1.19 11.68 13.67
C LYS A 4 -0.96 11.81 12.16
N GLU A 5 -0.19 12.80 11.74
CA GLU A 5 0.24 13.05 10.37
C GLU A 5 1.08 11.89 9.81
N ALA A 6 1.94 11.28 10.63
CA ALA A 6 2.72 10.12 10.21
C ALA A 6 1.82 8.88 10.00
N SER A 7 0.84 8.67 10.89
CA SER A 7 -0.15 7.61 10.73
C SER A 7 -1.03 7.82 9.49
N MET A 8 -1.47 9.05 9.24
CA MET A 8 -2.24 9.42 8.04
C MET A 8 -1.42 9.13 6.77
N SER A 9 -0.17 9.61 6.71
CA SER A 9 0.72 9.39 5.57
C SER A 9 1.01 7.90 5.35
N LYS A 10 1.17 7.10 6.42
CA LYS A 10 1.39 5.66 6.30
C LYS A 10 0.19 4.98 5.66
N VAL A 11 -1.01 5.16 6.21
CA VAL A 11 -2.23 4.53 5.70
C VAL A 11 -2.43 4.90 4.24
N PHE A 12 -2.43 6.21 3.95
CA PHE A 12 -2.59 6.72 2.60
C PHE A 12 -1.54 6.16 1.63
N GLY A 13 -0.26 6.19 2.00
CA GLY A 13 0.82 5.69 1.15
C GLY A 13 0.70 4.19 0.85
N SER A 14 0.39 3.38 1.87
CA SER A 14 0.25 1.93 1.69
C SER A 14 -0.94 1.55 0.80
N GLU A 15 -2.09 2.21 0.97
CA GLU A 15 -3.29 1.97 0.16
C GLU A 15 -3.13 2.55 -1.26
N ALA A 16 -2.45 3.69 -1.41
CA ALA A 16 -2.12 4.25 -2.72
C ALA A 16 -1.24 3.31 -3.56
N VAL A 17 -0.22 2.68 -2.95
CA VAL A 17 0.61 1.70 -3.65
C VAL A 17 -0.23 0.51 -4.10
N GLN A 18 -1.12 -0.03 -3.25
CA GLN A 18 -2.04 -1.11 -3.65
C GLN A 18 -2.93 -0.69 -4.83
N HIS A 19 -3.54 0.49 -4.78
CA HIS A 19 -4.41 0.97 -5.85
C HIS A 19 -3.66 1.18 -7.16
N VAL A 20 -2.53 1.89 -7.12
CA VAL A 20 -1.73 2.18 -8.32
C VAL A 20 -1.22 0.89 -8.96
N THR A 21 -0.72 -0.05 -8.16
CA THR A 21 -0.20 -1.31 -8.69
C THR A 21 -1.32 -2.20 -9.21
N LYS A 22 -2.48 -2.26 -8.56
CA LYS A 22 -3.67 -2.95 -9.09
C LYS A 22 -4.08 -2.42 -10.46
N THR A 23 -4.26 -1.10 -10.57
CA THR A 23 -4.64 -0.46 -11.83
C THR A 23 -3.55 -0.67 -12.89
N GLY A 24 -2.28 -0.63 -12.49
CA GLY A 24 -1.16 -0.96 -13.38
C GLY A 24 -1.22 -2.38 -13.91
N MET A 25 -1.52 -3.37 -13.05
CA MET A 25 -1.72 -4.77 -13.46
C MET A 25 -2.89 -4.90 -14.44
N GLU A 26 -4.00 -4.22 -14.20
CA GLU A 26 -5.18 -4.22 -15.08
C GLU A 26 -4.89 -3.60 -16.45
N ILE A 27 -4.19 -2.45 -16.48
CA ILE A 27 -3.79 -1.78 -17.73
C ILE A 27 -2.84 -2.66 -18.55
N LEU A 28 -1.91 -3.36 -17.90
CA LEU A 28 -0.94 -4.23 -18.57
C LEU A 28 -1.54 -5.58 -19.02
N GLY A 29 -2.73 -5.92 -18.54
CA GLY A 29 -3.43 -7.15 -18.87
C GLY A 29 -2.57 -8.40 -18.60
N MET A 30 -2.50 -9.29 -19.59
CA MET A 30 -1.73 -10.54 -19.48
C MET A 30 -0.22 -10.32 -19.26
N TYR A 31 0.33 -9.17 -19.67
CA TYR A 31 1.74 -8.86 -19.43
C TYR A 31 1.99 -8.35 -18.01
N GLY A 32 0.94 -7.98 -17.27
CA GLY A 32 1.06 -7.50 -15.89
C GLY A 32 1.61 -8.55 -14.93
N ILE A 33 1.35 -9.84 -15.17
CA ILE A 33 1.81 -10.93 -14.30
C ILE A 33 3.28 -11.31 -14.50
N LEU A 34 3.95 -10.75 -15.50
CA LEU A 34 5.31 -11.13 -15.84
C LEU A 34 6.32 -10.58 -14.82
N ASN A 35 7.22 -11.44 -14.38
CA ASN A 35 8.32 -11.10 -13.49
C ASN A 35 9.48 -10.43 -14.25
N ARG A 36 10.44 -9.85 -13.53
CA ARG A 36 11.56 -9.08 -14.08
C ARG A 36 12.42 -9.84 -15.10
N ASP A 37 12.52 -11.16 -14.98
CA ASP A 37 13.42 -11.98 -15.78
C ASP A 37 12.78 -12.44 -17.10
N GLU A 38 11.48 -12.17 -17.29
CA GLU A 38 10.76 -12.52 -18.49
C GLU A 38 10.98 -11.51 -19.61
N LYS A 39 11.25 -12.01 -20.83
CA LYS A 39 11.56 -11.22 -22.03
C LYS A 39 10.56 -10.08 -22.30
N TRP A 40 9.27 -10.32 -22.03
CA TRP A 40 8.18 -9.42 -22.34
C TRP A 40 7.69 -8.60 -21.15
N ALA A 41 8.43 -8.60 -20.04
CA ALA A 41 8.03 -7.94 -18.81
C ALA A 41 7.98 -6.41 -18.98
N PRO A 42 6.78 -5.81 -18.97
CA PRO A 42 6.65 -4.36 -19.04
C PRO A 42 7.25 -3.73 -17.78
N LEU A 43 7.87 -2.55 -17.94
CA LEU A 43 8.48 -1.83 -16.82
C LEU A 43 9.47 -2.67 -15.99
N LYS A 44 10.11 -3.69 -16.59
CA LYS A 44 10.99 -4.64 -15.89
C LYS A 44 10.32 -5.39 -14.74
N GLY A 45 9.04 -5.75 -14.88
CA GLY A 45 8.27 -6.51 -13.88
C GLY A 45 7.87 -5.68 -12.65
N ARG A 46 8.10 -4.35 -12.64
CA ARG A 46 7.89 -3.53 -11.44
C ARG A 46 6.45 -3.51 -10.95
N MET A 47 5.45 -3.55 -11.83
CA MET A 47 4.05 -3.56 -11.39
C MET A 47 3.72 -4.84 -10.63
N GLN A 48 4.16 -5.99 -11.13
CA GLN A 48 4.01 -7.28 -10.47
C GLN A 48 4.73 -7.30 -9.11
N GLU A 49 6.01 -6.91 -9.07
CA GLU A 49 6.80 -6.87 -7.83
C GLU A 49 6.17 -5.97 -6.76
N ASN A 50 5.73 -4.77 -7.15
CA ASN A 50 5.11 -3.84 -6.22
C ASN A 50 3.71 -4.30 -5.79
N TRP A 51 2.90 -4.88 -6.70
CA TRP A 51 1.59 -5.45 -6.34
C TRP A 51 1.73 -6.55 -5.28
N MET A 52 2.66 -7.48 -5.48
CA MET A 52 2.94 -8.56 -4.51
C MET A 52 3.41 -8.00 -3.16
N SER A 53 4.22 -6.96 -3.18
CA SER A 53 4.75 -6.32 -1.96
C SER A 53 3.73 -5.42 -1.26
N ALA A 54 2.75 -4.87 -1.99
CA ALA A 54 1.82 -3.87 -1.49
C ALA A 54 0.95 -4.37 -0.32
N PHE A 55 0.65 -5.67 -0.26
CA PHE A 55 -0.05 -6.30 0.86
C PHE A 55 0.74 -6.23 2.17
N SER A 56 2.06 -6.40 2.09
CA SER A 56 2.92 -6.27 3.27
C SER A 56 2.94 -4.83 3.80
N GLY A 57 2.82 -3.83 2.91
CA GLY A 57 2.82 -2.41 3.27
C GLY A 57 1.65 -2.00 4.18
N THR A 58 0.48 -2.62 4.04
CA THR A 58 -0.66 -2.34 4.92
C THR A 58 -0.50 -2.93 6.32
N ILE A 59 0.40 -3.89 6.52
CA ILE A 59 0.64 -4.58 7.80
C ILE A 59 1.90 -4.05 8.49
N ALA A 60 2.96 -3.83 7.71
CA ALA A 60 4.27 -3.40 8.21
C ALA A 60 4.18 -2.08 8.98
N ALA A 61 4.98 -1.97 10.04
CA ALA A 61 5.03 -0.81 10.94
C ALA A 61 3.67 -0.44 11.56
N GLY A 62 2.83 -1.45 11.82
CA GLY A 62 1.48 -1.31 12.37
C GLY A 62 0.44 -1.38 11.27
N THR A 63 -0.57 -2.23 11.49
CA THR A 63 -1.63 -2.45 10.50
C THR A 63 -2.41 -1.18 10.23
N SER A 64 -3.05 -1.10 9.06
CA SER A 64 -3.88 0.05 8.71
C SER A 64 -4.98 0.31 9.75
N GLU A 65 -5.53 -0.71 10.41
CA GLU A 65 -6.49 -0.57 11.53
C GLU A 65 -5.86 0.11 12.75
N VAL A 66 -4.65 -0.32 13.14
CA VAL A 66 -3.93 0.30 14.27
C VAL A 66 -3.63 1.76 13.98
N GLN A 67 -3.22 2.08 12.75
CA GLN A 67 -2.93 3.45 12.35
C GLN A 67 -4.22 4.29 12.30
N ARG A 68 -5.34 3.75 11.82
CA ARG A 68 -6.66 4.41 11.89
C ARG A 68 -7.11 4.66 13.33
N ASN A 69 -6.85 3.74 14.26
CA ASN A 69 -7.12 3.96 15.69
C ASN A 69 -6.27 5.07 16.29
N ILE A 70 -5.01 5.22 15.87
CA ILE A 70 -4.15 6.34 16.26
C ILE A 70 -4.72 7.66 15.73
N ILE A 71 -5.14 7.70 14.46
CA ILE A 71 -5.77 8.88 13.84
C ILE A 71 -7.07 9.25 14.58
N ALA A 72 -7.94 8.28 14.85
CA ALA A 72 -9.20 8.48 15.56
C ALA A 72 -8.98 9.04 16.98
N SER A 73 -8.15 8.37 17.77
CA SER A 73 -7.95 8.74 19.18
C SER A 73 -7.08 9.99 19.36
N ARG A 74 -5.91 10.04 18.72
CA ARG A 74 -4.95 11.15 18.92
C ARG A 74 -5.18 12.30 17.95
N GLY A 75 -5.76 12.04 16.79
CA GLY A 75 -6.02 13.06 15.79
C GLY A 75 -7.37 13.74 15.94
N LEU A 76 -8.42 12.95 16.18
CA LEU A 76 -9.81 13.42 16.25
C LEU A 76 -10.37 13.45 17.68
N GLY A 77 -9.64 12.95 18.68
CA GLY A 77 -10.11 12.92 20.08
C GLY A 77 -11.23 11.92 20.36
N LEU A 78 -11.43 10.93 19.46
CA LEU A 78 -12.49 9.93 19.62
C LEU A 78 -12.18 8.99 20.80
N PRO A 79 -13.21 8.56 21.56
CA PRO A 79 -13.05 7.62 22.65
C PRO A 79 -12.52 6.27 22.15
N ARG A 80 -11.79 5.56 23.03
CA ARG A 80 -11.33 4.19 22.74
C ARG A 80 -12.48 3.22 22.98
N GLY A 81 -12.75 2.38 21.99
CA GLY A 81 -13.53 1.15 22.13
C GLY A 81 -12.66 -0.03 22.52
#